data_AF-I3ZYD6-F1
#
_entry.id   AF-I3ZYD6-F1
#
_cell.length_a   1.000
_cell.length_b   1.000
_cell.length_c   1.000
_cell.angle_alpha   90.00
_cell.angle_beta   90.00
_cell.angle_gamma   90.00
#
_symmetry.space_group_name_H-M   'P 1'
#
loop_
_entity.id
_entity.type
_entity.pdbx_description
1 polymer ?
#
loop_
_entity_poly.entity_id
_entity_poly.type
_entity_poly.pdbx_seq_one_letter_code
_entity_poly.pdbx_strand_id
1 'polypeptide(L)'
;MKKGIILAFLAGAVCLTSCNSNDDDNNRVEPPVKKEVLEANDAQLFNQELAKFKETAGFKKASAEVAIAAKINGDYESSSPEQLVRLFTDLAPYVGQAEQFKQWLQKSKENQTEVAVDGKAGYLGKRIVDAKGVETFMLYKKGITGGLQIHNITEGIKSIKQGKDVQNNLNVVMGYLFGVDDFTLTTGKDGKYKLVVNNDEKARPKNELLRYINQVSEKPNTPILANIVSAVNTASTNIKDPKKLNQSLDVISESVAKILALRAVHYFDEFVDDLSSEDKRVTAVHEMSEGLGFVYGLQFTYNPATGKPYFSNQEVTDYVNSIDFWKADEAKEKLSEIANELAKRLKFNRKDA
;
A
#
# COMPACT_ATOMS: atom_id res chain seq x y z
N MET A 1 52.55 -18.48 -48.04
CA MET A 1 51.24 -17.96 -48.55
C MET A 1 50.13 -18.90 -48.11
N LYS A 2 48.97 -18.31 -47.78
CA LYS A 2 47.66 -18.91 -47.46
C LYS A 2 47.47 -19.44 -46.02
N LYS A 3 46.89 -18.54 -45.20
CA LYS A 3 46.03 -18.83 -44.06
C LYS A 3 44.77 -19.56 -44.55
N GLY A 4 44.37 -20.62 -43.87
CA GLY A 4 43.08 -21.29 -44.03
C GLY A 4 42.41 -21.41 -42.67
N ILE A 5 41.34 -20.65 -42.48
CA ILE A 5 40.44 -20.69 -41.34
C ILE A 5 39.51 -21.89 -41.55
N ILE A 6 39.46 -22.83 -40.59
CA ILE A 6 38.43 -23.87 -40.55
C ILE A 6 37.44 -23.50 -39.44
N LEU A 7 36.22 -23.22 -39.90
CA LEU A 7 35.00 -23.00 -39.15
C LEU A 7 34.50 -24.38 -38.67
N ALA A 8 34.33 -24.57 -37.37
CA ALA A 8 33.64 -25.74 -36.82
C ALA A 8 32.23 -25.33 -36.38
N PHE A 9 31.23 -25.79 -37.14
CA PHE A 9 29.83 -25.83 -36.76
C PHE A 9 29.64 -26.84 -35.62
N LEU A 10 29.05 -26.42 -34.51
CA LEU A 10 28.41 -27.34 -33.56
C LEU A 10 26.91 -27.02 -33.53
N ALA A 11 26.14 -27.93 -34.12
CA ALA A 11 24.71 -28.01 -33.97
C ALA A 11 24.39 -29.22 -33.08
N GLY A 12 23.39 -29.06 -32.22
CA GLY A 12 22.61 -30.18 -31.69
C GLY A 12 22.75 -30.43 -30.19
N ALA A 13 21.81 -29.88 -29.42
CA ALA A 13 20.81 -30.63 -28.63
C ALA A 13 20.32 -29.76 -27.46
N VAL A 14 19.19 -29.10 -27.65
CA VAL A 14 18.42 -28.51 -26.56
C VAL A 14 17.62 -29.66 -25.93
N CYS A 15 18.09 -30.15 -24.79
CA CYS A 15 17.26 -30.96 -23.90
C CYS A 15 16.36 -30.02 -23.09
N LEU A 16 15.08 -29.99 -23.45
CA LEU A 16 14.01 -29.51 -22.59
C LEU A 16 13.80 -30.54 -21.48
N THR A 17 14.23 -30.23 -20.26
CA THR A 17 13.78 -30.96 -19.07
C THR A 17 12.75 -30.11 -18.34
N SER A 18 11.50 -30.51 -18.52
CA SER A 18 10.41 -30.34 -17.56
C SER A 18 10.88 -30.78 -16.18
N CYS A 19 10.87 -29.85 -15.22
CA CYS A 19 10.89 -30.15 -13.79
C CYS A 19 9.98 -29.17 -13.07
N ASN A 20 8.77 -29.67 -12.81
CA ASN A 20 7.90 -29.23 -11.74
C ASN A 20 8.60 -29.52 -10.40
N SER A 21 9.08 -28.49 -9.70
CA SER A 21 9.60 -28.62 -8.33
C SER A 21 8.98 -27.57 -7.42
N ASN A 22 8.01 -28.02 -6.62
CA ASN A 22 7.51 -27.36 -5.42
C ASN A 22 8.62 -27.26 -4.36
N ASP A 23 9.60 -26.38 -4.57
CA ASP A 23 10.59 -26.04 -3.54
C ASP A 23 10.12 -24.79 -2.78
N ASP A 24 9.15 -25.03 -1.89
CA ASP A 24 8.46 -24.04 -1.06
C ASP A 24 9.27 -23.60 0.18
N ASP A 25 10.58 -23.88 0.23
CA ASP A 25 11.39 -23.77 1.47
C ASP A 25 12.60 -22.82 1.44
N ASN A 26 12.87 -22.11 0.34
CA ASN A 26 14.05 -21.22 0.24
C ASN A 26 13.76 -19.71 0.29
N ASN A 27 12.57 -19.29 0.71
CA ASN A 27 12.21 -17.87 0.85
C ASN A 27 12.09 -17.41 2.32
N ARG A 28 12.88 -17.99 3.22
CA ARG A 28 12.97 -17.49 4.60
C ARG A 28 13.89 -16.27 4.66
N VAL A 29 13.36 -15.12 4.24
CA VAL A 29 14.00 -13.83 4.47
C VAL A 29 13.84 -13.49 5.95
N GLU A 30 14.93 -13.42 6.70
CA GLU A 30 14.89 -12.90 8.06
C GLU A 30 14.40 -11.44 8.02
N PRO A 31 13.32 -11.09 8.76
CA PRO A 31 12.77 -9.74 8.70
C PRO A 31 13.76 -8.74 9.32
N PRO A 32 14.02 -7.59 8.66
CA PRO A 32 14.81 -6.53 9.27
C PRO A 32 13.98 -5.90 10.39
N VAL A 33 14.62 -5.76 11.55
CA VAL A 33 14.17 -5.05 12.76
C VAL A 33 12.87 -5.58 13.36
N LYS A 34 12.97 -6.66 14.13
CA LYS A 34 11.98 -7.02 15.16
C LYS A 34 12.14 -6.07 16.36
N LYS A 35 11.04 -5.58 16.91
CA LYS A 35 11.08 -4.92 18.23
C LYS A 35 11.34 -5.96 19.32
N GLU A 36 12.41 -5.74 20.08
CA GLU A 36 12.68 -6.37 21.37
C GLU A 36 11.70 -5.80 22.40
N VAL A 37 10.64 -6.55 22.73
CA VAL A 37 9.75 -6.38 23.90
C VAL A 37 8.89 -5.09 23.96
N LEU A 38 7.56 -5.27 24.03
CA LEU A 38 6.60 -4.20 24.33
C LEU A 38 6.50 -4.00 25.85
N GLU A 39 6.51 -2.74 26.30
CA GLU A 39 6.33 -2.42 27.73
C GLU A 39 4.85 -2.21 28.07
N ALA A 40 4.46 -2.49 29.31
CA ALA A 40 3.07 -2.36 29.77
C ALA A 40 2.46 -0.95 29.57
N ASN A 41 3.31 0.07 29.47
CA ASN A 41 2.90 1.48 29.35
C ASN A 41 2.97 2.04 27.92
N ASP A 42 3.41 1.25 26.92
CA ASP A 42 3.61 1.72 25.54
C ASP A 42 2.32 2.31 24.93
N ALA A 43 1.16 1.69 25.16
CA ALA A 43 -0.11 2.20 24.67
C ALA A 43 -0.53 3.50 25.35
N GLN A 44 -0.26 3.65 26.65
CA GLN A 44 -0.55 4.88 27.38
C GLN A 44 0.32 6.03 26.86
N LEU A 45 1.62 5.79 26.67
CA LEU A 45 2.53 6.77 26.10
C LEU A 45 2.10 7.16 24.69
N PHE A 46 1.76 6.18 23.84
CA PHE A 46 1.29 6.44 22.48
C PHE A 46 0.06 7.35 22.46
N ASN A 47 -0.94 7.05 23.31
CA ASN A 47 -2.15 7.87 23.41
C ASN A 47 -1.85 9.30 23.88
N GLN A 48 -0.94 9.47 24.85
CA GLN A 48 -0.51 10.78 25.34
C GLN A 48 0.20 11.59 24.24
N GLU A 49 1.10 10.98 23.49
CA GLU A 49 1.83 11.63 22.42
C GLU A 49 0.91 11.95 21.22
N LEU A 50 0.00 11.04 20.86
CA LEU A 50 -1.00 11.29 19.83
C LEU A 50 -1.90 12.49 20.19
N ALA A 51 -2.32 12.62 21.45
CA ALA A 51 -3.10 13.77 21.90
C ALA A 51 -2.33 15.09 21.72
N LYS A 52 -1.01 15.10 21.99
CA LYS A 52 -0.16 16.27 21.72
C LYS A 52 -0.07 16.58 20.23
N PHE A 53 0.16 15.56 19.39
CA PHE A 53 0.24 15.74 17.94
C PHE A 53 -1.04 16.35 17.37
N LYS A 54 -2.22 15.85 17.80
CA LYS A 54 -3.54 16.34 17.37
C LYS A 54 -3.72 17.84 17.54
N GLU A 55 -3.06 18.47 18.50
CA GLU A 55 -3.16 19.91 18.72
C GLU A 55 -2.31 20.78 17.80
N THR A 56 -1.32 20.19 17.14
CA THR A 56 -0.35 20.92 16.31
C THR A 56 -0.93 21.33 14.95
N ALA A 57 -0.46 22.47 14.41
CA ALA A 57 -0.88 22.95 13.11
C ALA A 57 -0.52 21.98 11.96
N GLY A 58 0.68 21.37 12.02
CA GLY A 58 1.13 20.39 11.03
C GLY A 58 0.23 19.17 10.97
N PHE A 59 -0.16 18.61 12.12
CA PHE A 59 -1.09 17.48 12.18
C PHE A 59 -2.47 17.86 11.64
N LYS A 60 -3.03 19.00 12.09
CA LYS A 60 -4.36 19.48 11.67
C LYS A 60 -4.42 19.70 10.16
N LYS A 61 -3.36 20.27 9.56
CA LYS A 61 -3.23 20.43 8.11
C LYS A 61 -3.26 19.09 7.38
N ALA A 62 -2.35 18.17 7.71
CA ALA A 62 -2.29 16.86 7.07
C ALA A 62 -3.60 16.07 7.26
N SER A 63 -4.20 16.14 8.45
CA SER A 63 -5.49 15.53 8.74
C SER A 63 -6.62 16.08 7.85
N ALA A 64 -6.63 17.38 7.53
CA ALA A 64 -7.62 17.96 6.63
C ALA A 64 -7.45 17.44 5.19
N GLU A 65 -6.22 17.28 4.71
CA GLU A 65 -5.94 16.73 3.39
C GLU A 65 -6.37 15.25 3.29
N VAL A 66 -6.09 14.44 4.32
CA VAL A 66 -6.61 13.05 4.38
C VAL A 66 -8.15 13.03 4.40
N ALA A 67 -8.79 13.99 5.08
CA ALA A 67 -10.25 14.08 5.11
C ALA A 67 -10.86 14.42 3.74
N ILE A 68 -10.20 15.25 2.92
CA ILE A 68 -10.64 15.54 1.54
C ILE A 68 -10.57 14.26 0.69
N ALA A 69 -9.50 13.46 0.82
CA ALA A 69 -9.40 12.19 0.08
C ALA A 69 -10.51 11.21 0.50
N ALA A 70 -10.82 11.13 1.80
CA ALA A 70 -11.95 10.35 2.30
C ALA A 70 -13.30 10.87 1.78
N LYS A 71 -13.46 12.20 1.62
CA LYS A 71 -14.65 12.82 1.04
C LYS A 71 -14.84 12.44 -0.43
N ILE A 72 -13.78 12.48 -1.25
CA ILE A 72 -13.86 12.03 -2.66
C ILE A 72 -14.36 10.58 -2.73
N ASN A 73 -13.89 9.73 -1.82
CA ASN A 73 -14.33 8.33 -1.76
C ASN A 73 -15.80 8.19 -1.33
N GLY A 74 -16.25 8.99 -0.35
CA GLY A 74 -17.64 8.97 0.13
C GLY A 74 -18.63 9.54 -0.88
N ASP A 75 -18.21 10.54 -1.65
CA ASP A 75 -19.04 11.22 -2.64
C ASP A 75 -18.99 10.55 -4.02
N TYR A 76 -18.21 9.46 -4.18
CA TYR A 76 -17.99 8.82 -5.47
C TYR A 76 -19.31 8.50 -6.18
N GLU A 77 -20.23 7.77 -5.55
CA GLU A 77 -21.48 7.35 -6.18
C GLU A 77 -22.40 8.53 -6.58
N SER A 78 -22.42 9.59 -5.77
CA SER A 78 -23.33 10.73 -5.95
C SER A 78 -22.76 11.86 -6.82
N SER A 79 -21.48 11.78 -7.22
CA SER A 79 -20.79 12.85 -7.94
C SER A 79 -20.46 12.49 -9.39
N SER A 80 -20.50 13.50 -10.26
CA SER A 80 -19.98 13.44 -11.63
C SER A 80 -18.45 13.39 -11.64
N PRO A 81 -17.81 12.89 -12.71
CA PRO A 81 -16.36 12.95 -12.84
C PRO A 81 -15.79 14.38 -12.70
N GLU A 82 -16.47 15.41 -13.22
CA GLU A 82 -16.04 16.81 -13.07
C GLU A 82 -16.07 17.28 -11.61
N GLN A 83 -17.06 16.86 -10.83
CA GLN A 83 -17.16 17.18 -9.41
C GLN A 83 -16.04 16.50 -8.61
N LEU A 84 -15.77 15.22 -8.90
CA LEU A 84 -14.68 14.48 -8.26
C LEU A 84 -13.30 15.06 -8.62
N VAL A 85 -13.08 15.43 -9.88
CA VAL A 85 -11.83 16.09 -10.32
C VAL A 85 -11.64 17.46 -9.67
N ARG A 86 -12.72 18.23 -9.46
CA ARG A 86 -12.65 19.51 -8.72
C ARG A 86 -12.20 19.28 -7.28
N LEU A 87 -12.77 18.30 -6.58
CA LEU A 87 -12.34 17.94 -5.22
C LEU A 87 -10.87 17.45 -5.20
N PHE A 88 -10.46 16.69 -6.22
CA PHE A 88 -9.07 16.22 -6.34
C PHE A 88 -8.07 17.36 -6.60
N THR A 89 -8.50 18.45 -7.26
CA THR A 89 -7.61 19.59 -7.57
C THR A 89 -7.04 20.23 -6.30
N ASP A 90 -7.79 20.26 -5.21
CA ASP A 90 -7.32 20.77 -3.91
C ASP A 90 -6.22 19.89 -3.29
N LEU A 91 -6.18 18.60 -3.64
CA LEU A 91 -5.18 17.64 -3.17
C LEU A 91 -3.97 17.52 -4.10
N ALA A 92 -4.13 17.79 -5.39
CA ALA A 92 -3.11 17.54 -6.42
C ALA A 92 -1.70 18.09 -6.07
N PRO A 93 -1.52 19.27 -5.44
CA PRO A 93 -0.20 19.75 -5.03
C PRO A 93 0.54 18.86 -4.03
N TYR A 94 -0.20 18.00 -3.32
CA TYR A 94 0.31 17.07 -2.30
C TYR A 94 0.33 15.63 -2.81
N VAL A 95 -0.03 15.39 -4.07
CA VAL A 95 -0.15 14.04 -4.63
C VAL A 95 0.93 13.80 -5.68
N GLY A 96 1.81 12.83 -5.43
CA GLY A 96 2.72 12.34 -6.45
C GLY A 96 1.95 11.67 -7.59
N GLN A 97 2.33 11.90 -8.84
CA GLN A 97 1.63 11.37 -10.03
C GLN A 97 0.15 11.80 -10.15
N ALA A 98 -0.18 13.03 -9.79
CA ALA A 98 -1.56 13.54 -9.79
C ALA A 98 -2.32 13.33 -11.10
N GLU A 99 -1.64 13.40 -12.25
CA GLU A 99 -2.29 13.21 -13.56
C GLU A 99 -2.78 11.77 -13.76
N GLN A 100 -2.03 10.76 -13.33
CA GLN A 100 -2.46 9.35 -13.41
C GLN A 100 -3.72 9.12 -12.56
N PHE A 101 -3.76 9.69 -11.35
CA PHE A 101 -4.92 9.62 -10.46
C PHE A 101 -6.16 10.27 -11.08
N LYS A 102 -5.98 11.45 -11.67
CA LYS A 102 -7.05 12.14 -12.40
C LYS A 102 -7.60 11.30 -13.55
N GLN A 103 -6.73 10.66 -14.33
CA GLN A 103 -7.15 9.77 -15.42
C GLN A 103 -7.96 8.58 -14.93
N TRP A 104 -7.54 7.90 -13.86
CA TRP A 104 -8.33 6.81 -13.28
C TRP A 104 -9.67 7.27 -12.73
N LEU A 105 -9.71 8.43 -12.08
CA LEU A 105 -10.94 9.00 -11.56
C LEU A 105 -11.93 9.32 -12.70
N GLN A 106 -11.46 9.89 -13.81
CA GLN A 106 -12.28 10.13 -15.00
C GLN A 106 -12.80 8.83 -15.61
N LYS A 107 -11.89 7.88 -15.92
CA LYS A 107 -12.24 6.56 -16.49
C LYS A 107 -13.24 5.79 -15.63
N SER A 108 -13.15 5.93 -14.31
CA SER A 108 -14.05 5.23 -13.39
C SER A 108 -15.51 5.66 -13.46
N LYS A 109 -15.81 6.73 -14.22
CA LYS A 109 -17.17 7.21 -14.46
C LYS A 109 -17.57 7.14 -15.94
N GLU A 110 -16.68 6.70 -16.82
CA GLU A 110 -16.98 6.49 -18.24
C GLU A 110 -17.78 5.19 -18.45
N ASN A 111 -18.57 5.12 -19.52
CA ASN A 111 -19.24 3.90 -20.00
C ASN A 111 -20.18 3.19 -19.01
N GLN A 112 -20.89 3.94 -18.16
CA GLN A 112 -21.84 3.36 -17.19
C GLN A 112 -23.07 2.67 -17.83
N THR A 113 -23.28 2.82 -19.13
CA THR A 113 -24.46 2.30 -19.84
C THR A 113 -24.21 0.98 -20.57
N GLU A 114 -22.97 0.54 -20.70
CA GLU A 114 -22.61 -0.65 -21.48
C GLU A 114 -22.03 -1.75 -20.58
N VAL A 115 -22.44 -3.00 -20.81
CA VAL A 115 -21.88 -4.16 -20.10
C VAL A 115 -20.42 -4.33 -20.50
N ALA A 116 -19.53 -4.47 -19.52
CA ALA A 116 -18.12 -4.75 -19.77
C ALA A 116 -17.93 -6.15 -20.34
N VAL A 117 -17.02 -6.29 -21.31
CA VAL A 117 -16.59 -7.57 -21.89
C VAL A 117 -15.09 -7.52 -22.16
N ASP A 118 -14.48 -8.66 -22.48
CA ASP A 118 -13.08 -8.74 -22.88
C ASP A 118 -12.74 -7.74 -24.00
N GLY A 119 -11.77 -6.87 -23.74
CA GLY A 119 -11.34 -5.81 -24.65
C GLY A 119 -12.23 -4.55 -24.65
N LYS A 120 -13.30 -4.49 -23.86
CA LYS A 120 -14.23 -3.35 -23.82
C LYS A 120 -14.63 -2.95 -22.39
N ALA A 121 -14.31 -1.70 -22.04
CA ALA A 121 -14.70 -1.09 -20.76
C ALA A 121 -16.22 -0.99 -20.61
N GLY A 122 -16.71 -1.00 -19.37
CA GLY A 122 -18.14 -0.89 -19.07
C GLY A 122 -18.46 -1.22 -17.61
N TYR A 123 -19.74 -1.51 -17.32
CA TYR A 123 -20.15 -2.00 -16.01
C TYR A 123 -20.05 -3.53 -15.92
N LEU A 124 -19.50 -4.01 -14.79
CA LEU A 124 -19.45 -5.40 -14.38
C LEU A 124 -20.17 -5.51 -13.03
N GLY A 125 -21.43 -5.97 -13.06
CA GLY A 125 -22.33 -5.83 -11.92
C GLY A 125 -22.51 -4.35 -11.54
N LYS A 126 -22.08 -3.97 -10.33
CA LYS A 126 -22.07 -2.57 -9.86
C LYS A 126 -20.74 -1.85 -10.04
N ARG A 127 -19.73 -2.48 -10.66
CA ARG A 127 -18.37 -1.96 -10.78
C ARG A 127 -18.15 -1.36 -12.17
N ILE A 128 -17.37 -0.29 -12.27
CA ILE A 128 -16.92 0.25 -13.56
C ILE A 128 -15.49 -0.20 -13.81
N VAL A 129 -15.28 -0.94 -14.89
CA VAL A 129 -14.01 -1.58 -15.23
C VAL A 129 -13.51 -1.13 -16.59
N ASP A 130 -12.19 -1.14 -16.77
CA ASP A 130 -11.56 -0.91 -18.07
C ASP A 130 -11.65 -2.13 -19.00
N ALA A 131 -11.03 -2.04 -20.18
CA ALA A 131 -11.03 -3.10 -21.17
C ALA A 131 -10.38 -4.42 -20.70
N LYS A 132 -9.56 -4.37 -19.64
CA LYS A 132 -8.90 -5.52 -19.00
C LYS A 132 -9.65 -6.01 -17.76
N GLY A 133 -10.84 -5.46 -17.50
CA GLY A 133 -11.67 -5.81 -16.37
C GLY A 133 -11.20 -5.19 -15.06
N VAL A 134 -10.23 -4.26 -15.05
CA VAL A 134 -9.72 -3.64 -13.82
C VAL A 134 -10.61 -2.49 -13.38
N GLU A 135 -11.04 -2.47 -12.11
CA GLU A 135 -11.84 -1.39 -11.53
C GLU A 135 -10.96 -0.15 -11.29
N THR A 136 -11.00 0.79 -12.23
CA THR A 136 -10.16 2.01 -12.21
C THR A 136 -10.40 2.88 -10.98
N PHE A 137 -11.62 2.87 -10.40
CA PHE A 137 -11.86 3.57 -9.15
C PHE A 137 -11.05 2.98 -7.98
N MET A 138 -10.83 1.67 -7.95
CA MET A 138 -9.99 1.05 -6.92
C MET A 138 -8.51 1.39 -7.11
N LEU A 139 -8.03 1.48 -8.35
CA LEU A 139 -6.68 1.99 -8.64
C LEU A 139 -6.50 3.41 -8.09
N TYR A 140 -7.47 4.29 -8.34
CA TYR A 140 -7.49 5.64 -7.75
C TYR A 140 -7.54 5.58 -6.22
N LYS A 141 -8.56 4.93 -5.65
CA LYS A 141 -8.88 4.96 -4.22
C LYS A 141 -7.77 4.36 -3.34
N LYS A 142 -7.05 3.36 -3.84
CA LYS A 142 -6.01 2.66 -3.07
C LYS A 142 -4.63 3.16 -3.43
N GLY A 143 -4.44 3.52 -4.71
CA GLY A 143 -3.26 4.23 -5.12
C GLY A 143 -3.13 5.58 -4.42
N ILE A 144 -4.21 6.34 -4.18
CA ILE A 144 -4.16 7.65 -3.52
C ILE A 144 -3.73 7.56 -2.05
N THR A 145 -3.99 6.44 -1.36
CA THR A 145 -3.36 6.19 -0.05
C THR A 145 -1.84 6.24 -0.17
N GLY A 146 -1.27 5.66 -1.22
CA GLY A 146 0.14 5.81 -1.56
C GLY A 146 0.52 7.22 -2.03
N GLY A 147 -0.19 7.73 -3.05
CA GLY A 147 0.12 8.98 -3.73
C GLY A 147 -0.03 10.23 -2.88
N LEU A 148 -0.92 10.21 -1.87
CA LEU A 148 -1.12 11.29 -0.89
C LEU A 148 -0.41 10.95 0.44
N GLN A 149 -0.89 9.94 1.17
CA GLN A 149 -0.43 9.74 2.56
C GLN A 149 1.02 9.29 2.60
N ILE A 150 1.36 8.24 1.85
CA ILE A 150 2.72 7.67 1.88
C ILE A 150 3.73 8.61 1.22
N HIS A 151 3.35 9.25 0.11
CA HIS A 151 4.20 10.26 -0.54
C HIS A 151 4.59 11.37 0.45
N ASN A 152 3.62 11.98 1.14
CA ASN A 152 3.94 13.06 2.06
C ASN A 152 4.60 12.57 3.36
N ILE A 153 4.30 11.35 3.83
CA ILE A 153 5.07 10.72 4.91
C ILE A 153 6.54 10.59 4.49
N THR A 154 6.80 10.08 3.29
CA THR A 154 8.14 9.92 2.72
C THR A 154 8.87 11.26 2.60
N GLU A 155 8.23 12.29 2.05
CA GLU A 155 8.85 13.62 1.91
C GLU A 155 9.10 14.29 3.28
N GLY A 156 8.19 14.10 4.24
CA GLY A 156 8.38 14.53 5.63
C GLY A 156 9.57 13.83 6.29
N ILE A 157 9.68 12.50 6.13
CA ILE A 157 10.80 11.70 6.67
C ILE A 157 12.13 12.15 6.05
N LYS A 158 12.20 12.33 4.72
CA LYS A 158 13.40 12.86 4.05
C LYS A 158 13.78 14.24 4.60
N SER A 159 12.80 15.11 4.81
CA SER A 159 13.03 16.46 5.35
C SER A 159 13.57 16.42 6.79
N ILE A 160 12.99 15.57 7.65
CA ILE A 160 13.48 15.37 9.03
C ILE A 160 14.92 14.86 9.03
N LYS A 161 15.23 13.86 8.21
CA LYS A 161 16.59 13.30 8.10
C LYS A 161 17.62 14.30 7.61
N GLN A 162 17.20 15.34 6.89
CA GLN A 162 18.03 16.48 6.48
C GLN A 162 18.12 17.58 7.55
N GLY A 163 17.48 17.41 8.72
CA GLY A 163 17.45 18.38 9.80
C GLY A 163 16.51 19.57 9.55
N LYS A 164 15.63 19.51 8.55
CA LYS A 164 14.73 20.61 8.19
C LYS A 164 13.46 20.54 9.02
N ASP A 165 13.18 21.61 9.77
CA ASP A 165 11.94 21.82 10.53
C ASP A 165 11.42 20.54 11.21
N VAL A 166 12.32 19.87 11.94
CA VAL A 166 12.16 18.48 12.39
C VAL A 166 10.86 18.27 13.16
N GLN A 167 10.52 19.18 14.08
CA GLN A 167 9.31 19.08 14.90
C GLN A 167 8.04 19.20 14.05
N ASN A 168 7.96 20.21 13.18
CA ASN A 168 6.77 20.41 12.37
C ASN A 168 6.61 19.29 11.34
N ASN A 169 7.69 18.84 10.71
CA ASN A 169 7.62 17.71 9.77
C ASN A 169 7.21 16.42 10.47
N LEU A 170 7.66 16.17 11.71
CA LEU A 170 7.17 15.04 12.50
C LEU A 170 5.66 15.15 12.76
N ASN A 171 5.18 16.33 13.14
CA ASN A 171 3.75 16.58 13.33
C ASN A 171 2.92 16.32 12.06
N VAL A 172 3.42 16.75 10.90
CA VAL A 172 2.81 16.51 9.59
C VAL A 172 2.77 15.01 9.26
N VAL A 173 3.87 14.29 9.45
CA VAL A 173 3.94 12.83 9.26
C VAL A 173 2.89 12.11 10.10
N MET A 174 2.75 12.50 11.38
CA MET A 174 1.73 11.93 12.27
C MET A 174 0.30 12.25 11.81
N GLY A 175 0.08 13.44 11.23
CA GLY A 175 -1.23 13.81 10.68
C GLY A 175 -1.63 12.95 9.48
N TYR A 176 -0.71 12.60 8.58
CA TYR A 176 -1.02 11.67 7.49
C TYR A 176 -1.24 10.24 7.96
N LEU A 177 -0.49 9.78 8.98
CA LEU A 177 -0.65 8.44 9.56
C LEU A 177 -1.98 8.28 10.31
N PHE A 178 -2.35 9.28 11.12
CA PHE A 178 -3.33 9.12 12.20
C PHE A 178 -4.46 10.16 12.20
N GLY A 179 -4.45 11.13 11.28
CA GLY A 179 -5.49 12.15 11.20
C GLY A 179 -6.87 11.59 10.86
N VAL A 180 -7.85 12.49 10.86
CA VAL A 180 -9.29 12.28 10.58
C VAL A 180 -10.08 11.65 11.72
N ASP A 181 -9.62 10.52 12.24
CA ASP A 181 -10.37 9.75 13.22
C ASP A 181 -9.94 10.09 14.65
N ASP A 182 -10.91 10.07 15.58
CA ASP A 182 -10.59 9.99 16.99
C ASP A 182 -10.46 8.52 17.39
N PHE A 183 -9.31 8.14 17.93
CA PHE A 183 -9.04 6.75 18.32
C PHE A 183 -8.10 6.70 19.50
N THR A 184 -8.14 5.58 20.20
CA THR A 184 -7.20 5.21 21.26
C THR A 184 -6.59 3.85 20.96
N LEU A 185 -5.36 3.65 21.40
CA LEU A 185 -4.71 2.35 21.44
C LEU A 185 -4.99 1.68 22.78
N THR A 186 -5.47 0.44 22.75
CA THR A 186 -5.65 -0.40 23.94
C THR A 186 -4.79 -1.66 23.82
N THR A 187 -4.50 -2.30 24.95
CA THR A 187 -3.83 -3.61 24.99
C THR A 187 -4.88 -4.67 25.30
N GLY A 188 -5.02 -5.65 24.40
CA GLY A 188 -5.90 -6.79 24.55
C GLY A 188 -5.43 -7.77 25.64
N LYS A 189 -6.32 -8.71 26.00
CA LYS A 189 -6.01 -9.77 26.97
C LYS A 189 -4.89 -10.71 26.49
N ASP A 190 -4.69 -10.79 25.18
CA ASP A 190 -3.63 -11.51 24.50
C ASP A 190 -2.31 -10.72 24.41
N GLY A 191 -2.25 -9.53 25.02
CA GLY A 191 -1.08 -8.65 24.99
C GLY A 191 -0.91 -7.86 23.69
N LYS A 192 -1.86 -7.99 22.75
CA LYS A 192 -1.79 -7.35 21.44
C LYS A 192 -2.43 -5.97 21.46
N TYR A 193 -1.89 -5.04 20.68
CA TYR A 193 -2.52 -3.74 20.51
C TYR A 193 -3.78 -3.82 19.67
N LYS A 194 -4.74 -2.96 20.03
CA LYS A 194 -5.98 -2.76 19.29
C LYS A 194 -6.25 -1.27 19.14
N LEU A 195 -6.73 -0.88 17.97
CA LEU A 195 -7.20 0.47 17.70
C LEU A 195 -8.71 0.51 17.99
N VAL A 196 -9.13 1.44 18.86
CA VAL A 196 -10.54 1.68 19.20
C VAL A 196 -10.92 3.06 18.68
N VAL A 197 -11.78 3.10 17.67
CA VAL A 197 -12.11 4.32 16.92
C VAL A 197 -13.47 4.82 17.38
N ASN A 198 -13.58 6.10 17.76
CA ASN A 198 -14.82 6.70 18.27
C ASN A 198 -15.48 5.86 19.38
N ASN A 199 -14.67 5.27 20.28
CA ASN A 199 -15.11 4.35 21.35
C ASN A 199 -15.82 3.07 20.87
N ASP A 200 -15.60 2.65 19.62
CA ASP A 200 -16.12 1.40 19.06
C ASP A 200 -14.99 0.61 18.40
N GLU A 201 -14.76 -0.63 18.87
CA GLU A 201 -13.75 -1.54 18.31
C GLU A 201 -14.10 -2.01 16.89
N LYS A 202 -15.37 -1.90 16.49
CA LYS A 202 -15.88 -2.28 15.16
C LYS A 202 -15.99 -1.08 14.23
N ALA A 203 -15.79 0.14 14.72
CA ALA A 203 -15.86 1.32 13.87
C ALA A 203 -14.74 1.26 12.83
N ARG A 204 -15.14 1.49 11.57
CA ARG A 204 -14.22 1.57 10.45
C ARG A 204 -13.57 2.96 10.44
N PRO A 205 -12.23 3.08 10.51
CA PRO A 205 -11.56 4.37 10.30
C PRO A 205 -11.92 5.00 8.97
N LYS A 206 -12.08 6.33 8.96
CA LYS A 206 -12.19 7.13 7.74
C LYS A 206 -10.84 7.31 7.06
N ASN A 207 -9.76 7.37 7.83
CA ASN A 207 -8.40 7.30 7.33
C ASN A 207 -8.10 5.87 6.84
N GLU A 208 -7.99 5.70 5.53
CA GLU A 208 -7.80 4.36 4.93
C GLU A 208 -6.46 3.73 5.36
N LEU A 209 -5.36 4.48 5.50
CA LEU A 209 -4.11 3.92 6.01
C LEU A 209 -4.27 3.39 7.45
N LEU A 210 -4.93 4.15 8.33
CA LEU A 210 -5.24 3.71 9.69
C LEU A 210 -6.10 2.45 9.72
N ARG A 211 -7.09 2.35 8.80
CA ARG A 211 -7.87 1.13 8.63
C ARG A 211 -6.99 -0.07 8.32
N TYR A 212 -6.02 0.06 7.41
CA TYR A 212 -5.17 -1.06 7.06
C TYR A 212 -4.14 -1.40 8.14
N ILE A 213 -3.63 -0.42 8.86
CA ILE A 213 -2.84 -0.65 10.09
C ILE A 213 -3.63 -1.57 11.03
N ASN A 214 -4.93 -1.33 11.22
CA ASN A 214 -5.78 -2.16 12.06
C ASN A 214 -5.98 -3.59 11.49
N GLN A 215 -6.08 -3.72 10.17
CA GLN A 215 -6.34 -5.01 9.50
C GLN A 215 -5.12 -5.92 9.40
N VAL A 216 -3.91 -5.39 9.20
CA VAL A 216 -2.66 -6.20 9.15
C VAL A 216 -2.01 -6.37 10.53
N SER A 217 -2.79 -6.16 11.59
CA SER A 217 -2.28 -6.13 12.96
C SER A 217 -1.79 -7.51 13.44
N GLU A 218 -0.97 -7.43 14.48
CA GLU A 218 -0.03 -8.40 15.05
C GLU A 218 -0.16 -9.88 14.65
N LYS A 219 0.21 -10.22 13.42
CA LYS A 219 0.68 -11.56 13.09
C LYS A 219 2.08 -11.75 13.71
N PRO A 220 2.40 -12.93 14.29
CA PRO A 220 3.65 -13.13 15.03
C PRO A 220 4.93 -12.75 14.28
N ASN A 221 4.92 -12.90 12.95
CA ASN A 221 6.08 -12.63 12.10
C ASN A 221 6.07 -11.22 11.46
N THR A 222 4.94 -10.51 11.52
CA THR A 222 4.76 -9.16 10.98
C THR A 222 3.97 -8.26 11.95
N PRO A 223 4.55 -7.89 13.11
CA PRO A 223 3.86 -7.12 14.15
C PRO A 223 3.79 -5.63 13.81
N ILE A 224 3.12 -5.29 12.70
CA ILE A 224 3.10 -3.95 12.10
C ILE A 224 2.64 -2.86 13.09
N LEU A 225 1.53 -3.07 13.78
CA LEU A 225 0.99 -2.08 14.71
C LEU A 225 1.96 -1.83 15.88
N ALA A 226 2.49 -2.90 16.49
CA ALA A 226 3.50 -2.81 17.55
C ALA A 226 4.76 -2.06 17.12
N ASN A 227 5.25 -2.30 15.89
CA ASN A 227 6.39 -1.59 15.32
C ASN A 227 6.11 -0.10 15.17
N ILE A 228 4.94 0.27 14.62
CA ILE A 228 4.54 1.67 14.47
C ILE A 228 4.43 2.36 15.84
N VAL A 229 3.75 1.74 16.81
CA VAL A 229 3.57 2.28 18.17
C VAL A 229 4.91 2.57 18.83
N SER A 230 5.82 1.60 18.77
CA SER A 230 7.19 1.75 19.26
C SER A 230 7.94 2.92 18.64
N ALA A 231 7.89 2.98 17.32
CA ALA A 231 8.65 3.95 16.56
C ALA A 231 8.13 5.36 16.82
N VAL A 232 6.80 5.53 16.91
CA VAL A 232 6.16 6.81 17.26
C VAL A 232 6.55 7.25 18.66
N ASN A 233 6.44 6.37 19.67
CA ASN A 233 6.85 6.68 21.05
C ASN A 233 8.31 7.12 21.12
N THR A 234 9.19 6.42 20.41
CA THR A 234 10.62 6.74 20.38
C THR A 234 10.88 8.06 19.63
N ALA A 235 10.21 8.29 18.51
CA ALA A 235 10.38 9.51 17.70
C ALA A 235 9.94 10.77 18.46
N SER A 236 8.79 10.71 19.15
CA SER A 236 8.24 11.86 19.89
C SER A 236 9.10 12.23 21.09
N THR A 237 9.61 11.23 21.83
CA THR A 237 10.40 11.44 23.05
C THR A 237 11.89 11.71 22.78
N ASN A 238 12.41 11.34 21.61
CA ASN A 238 13.83 11.46 21.26
C ASN A 238 14.07 12.40 20.07
N ILE A 239 13.22 13.41 19.87
CA ILE A 239 13.34 14.32 18.72
C ILE A 239 14.69 15.05 18.62
N LYS A 240 15.37 15.22 19.75
CA LYS A 240 16.70 15.85 19.85
C LYS A 240 17.87 14.86 19.64
N ASP A 241 17.59 13.57 19.48
CA ASP A 241 18.57 12.52 19.17
C ASP A 241 18.34 12.05 17.72
N PRO A 242 19.10 12.59 16.74
CA PRO A 242 18.91 12.26 15.33
C PRO A 242 19.09 10.77 15.03
N LYS A 243 19.92 10.06 15.80
CA LYS A 243 20.16 8.63 15.56
C LYS A 243 18.90 7.83 15.89
N LYS A 244 18.34 8.03 17.09
CA LYS A 244 17.10 7.35 17.51
C LYS A 244 15.91 7.77 16.66
N LEU A 245 15.78 9.06 16.37
CA LEU A 245 14.72 9.58 15.51
C LEU A 245 14.78 8.93 14.13
N ASN A 246 15.95 8.90 13.49
CA ASN A 246 16.09 8.30 12.15
C ASN A 246 15.75 6.81 12.16
N GLN A 247 16.17 6.06 13.20
CA GLN A 247 15.82 4.65 13.37
C GLN A 247 14.29 4.46 13.51
N SER A 248 13.61 5.31 14.27
CA SER A 248 12.15 5.29 14.34
C SER A 248 11.49 5.56 12.99
N LEU A 249 11.96 6.56 12.24
CA LEU A 249 11.39 6.90 10.93
C LEU A 249 11.60 5.78 9.91
N ASP A 250 12.71 5.03 10.02
CA ASP A 250 12.95 3.84 9.23
C ASP A 250 11.90 2.75 9.52
N VAL A 251 11.65 2.46 10.80
CA VAL A 251 10.62 1.49 11.21
C VAL A 251 9.23 1.91 10.73
N ILE A 252 8.87 3.20 10.82
CA ILE A 252 7.60 3.72 10.30
C ILE A 252 7.52 3.49 8.79
N SER A 253 8.57 3.86 8.05
CA SER A 253 8.61 3.75 6.58
C SER A 253 8.46 2.31 6.10
N GLU A 254 9.19 1.39 6.74
CA GLU A 254 9.13 -0.04 6.43
C GLU A 254 7.76 -0.64 6.77
N SER A 255 7.18 -0.25 7.91
CA SER A 255 5.86 -0.74 8.33
C SER A 255 4.77 -0.28 7.36
N VAL A 256 4.80 0.99 6.94
CA VAL A 256 3.88 1.56 5.95
C VAL A 256 4.00 0.85 4.60
N ALA A 257 5.21 0.57 4.12
CA ALA A 257 5.41 -0.17 2.88
C ALA A 257 4.89 -1.62 2.97
N LYS A 258 5.14 -2.31 4.09
CA LYS A 258 4.65 -3.67 4.35
C LYS A 258 3.12 -3.74 4.40
N ILE A 259 2.43 -2.74 4.95
CA ILE A 259 0.96 -2.68 4.96
C ILE A 259 0.39 -2.81 3.54
N LEU A 260 0.92 -2.04 2.60
CA LEU A 260 0.48 -2.07 1.20
C LEU A 260 0.69 -3.44 0.58
N ALA A 261 1.89 -4.01 0.74
CA ALA A 261 2.21 -5.29 0.15
C ALA A 261 1.43 -6.45 0.77
N LEU A 262 1.29 -6.50 2.09
CA LEU A 262 0.49 -7.52 2.78
C LEU A 262 -0.96 -7.50 2.29
N ARG A 263 -1.55 -6.31 2.15
CA ARG A 263 -2.93 -6.21 1.65
C ARG A 263 -3.05 -6.54 0.16
N ALA A 264 -2.08 -6.15 -0.66
CA ALA A 264 -2.06 -6.54 -2.07
C ALA A 264 -2.01 -8.06 -2.22
N VAL A 265 -1.05 -8.72 -1.55
CA VAL A 265 -0.91 -10.18 -1.55
C VAL A 265 -2.18 -10.86 -1.05
N HIS A 266 -2.75 -10.39 0.05
CA HIS A 266 -3.98 -10.96 0.60
C HIS A 266 -5.12 -10.94 -0.43
N TYR A 267 -5.34 -9.83 -1.13
CA TYR A 267 -6.41 -9.77 -2.13
C TYR A 267 -6.12 -10.61 -3.36
N PHE A 268 -4.87 -10.74 -3.77
CA PHE A 268 -4.51 -11.61 -4.88
C PHE A 268 -4.73 -13.08 -4.50
N ASP A 269 -4.21 -13.51 -3.36
CA ASP A 269 -4.25 -14.92 -2.95
C ASP A 269 -5.66 -15.39 -2.60
N GLU A 270 -6.47 -14.54 -1.95
CA GLU A 270 -7.82 -14.89 -1.52
C GLU A 270 -8.82 -14.99 -2.69
N PHE A 271 -8.70 -14.11 -3.69
CA PHE A 271 -9.77 -13.91 -4.67
C PHE A 271 -9.46 -14.36 -6.10
N VAL A 272 -8.21 -14.75 -6.40
CA VAL A 272 -7.83 -15.07 -7.77
C VAL A 272 -8.59 -16.26 -8.37
N ASP A 273 -8.87 -17.30 -7.58
CA ASP A 273 -9.61 -18.48 -8.05
C ASP A 273 -11.08 -18.17 -8.35
N ASP A 274 -11.63 -17.10 -7.76
CA ASP A 274 -13.00 -16.65 -7.98
C ASP A 274 -13.17 -15.91 -9.31
N LEU A 275 -12.10 -15.58 -10.05
CA LEU A 275 -12.20 -14.98 -11.39
C LEU A 275 -12.98 -15.85 -12.37
N SER A 276 -12.84 -17.18 -12.27
CA SER A 276 -13.51 -18.13 -13.17
C SER A 276 -14.98 -18.38 -12.79
N SER A 277 -15.44 -17.85 -11.65
CA SER A 277 -16.81 -18.03 -11.15
C SER A 277 -17.70 -16.85 -11.57
N GLU A 278 -18.80 -17.09 -12.28
CA GLU A 278 -19.68 -16.00 -12.73
C GLU A 278 -20.28 -15.19 -11.57
N ASP A 279 -20.68 -15.86 -10.49
CA ASP A 279 -21.30 -15.27 -9.30
C ASP A 279 -20.32 -14.51 -8.40
N LYS A 280 -19.04 -14.91 -8.39
CA LYS A 280 -18.01 -14.29 -7.53
C LYS A 280 -17.06 -13.36 -8.27
N ARG A 281 -16.99 -13.42 -9.60
CA ARG A 281 -16.08 -12.59 -10.43
C ARG A 281 -16.17 -11.11 -10.10
N VAL A 282 -17.38 -10.57 -9.88
CA VAL A 282 -17.58 -9.15 -9.56
C VAL A 282 -16.86 -8.76 -8.26
N THR A 283 -16.90 -9.63 -7.25
CA THR A 283 -16.18 -9.43 -5.99
C THR A 283 -14.68 -9.61 -6.20
N ALA A 284 -14.27 -10.65 -6.92
CA ALA A 284 -12.85 -10.92 -7.19
C ALA A 284 -12.16 -9.75 -7.91
N VAL A 285 -12.79 -9.23 -8.96
CA VAL A 285 -12.32 -8.05 -9.70
C VAL A 285 -12.19 -6.84 -8.77
N HIS A 286 -13.17 -6.60 -7.89
CA HIS A 286 -13.14 -5.48 -6.96
C HIS A 286 -11.95 -5.55 -6.00
N GLU A 287 -11.82 -6.68 -5.30
CA GLU A 287 -10.81 -6.87 -4.26
C GLU A 287 -9.41 -6.87 -4.85
N MET A 288 -9.19 -7.54 -5.98
CA MET A 288 -7.88 -7.54 -6.65
C MET A 288 -7.55 -6.20 -7.31
N SER A 289 -8.52 -5.44 -7.81
CA SER A 289 -8.27 -4.06 -8.27
C SER A 289 -7.84 -3.16 -7.10
N GLU A 290 -8.37 -3.39 -5.90
CA GLU A 290 -7.88 -2.75 -4.67
C GLU A 290 -6.44 -3.17 -4.36
N GLY A 291 -6.10 -4.46 -4.52
CA GLY A 291 -4.72 -4.95 -4.45
C GLY A 291 -3.77 -4.28 -5.45
N LEU A 292 -4.18 -4.09 -6.70
CA LEU A 292 -3.38 -3.40 -7.72
C LEU A 292 -3.16 -1.92 -7.39
N GLY A 293 -4.16 -1.24 -6.81
CA GLY A 293 -3.97 0.13 -6.33
C GLY A 293 -2.95 0.22 -5.19
N PHE A 294 -2.87 -0.81 -4.33
CA PHE A 294 -1.78 -0.91 -3.35
C PHE A 294 -0.42 -1.16 -3.97
N VAL A 295 -0.33 -2.03 -4.98
CA VAL A 295 0.91 -2.21 -5.75
C VAL A 295 1.38 -0.88 -6.33
N TYR A 296 0.47 -0.12 -6.95
CA TYR A 296 0.79 1.22 -7.45
C TYR A 296 1.28 2.16 -6.36
N GLY A 297 0.69 2.10 -5.16
CA GLY A 297 1.08 2.91 -4.01
C GLY A 297 2.52 2.68 -3.53
N LEU A 298 3.13 1.53 -3.82
CA LEU A 298 4.48 1.18 -3.35
C LEU A 298 5.57 2.09 -3.92
N GLN A 299 5.32 2.75 -5.06
CA GLN A 299 6.27 3.71 -5.64
C GLN A 299 6.49 4.96 -4.79
N PHE A 300 5.60 5.24 -3.84
CA PHE A 300 5.68 6.43 -2.99
C PHE A 300 6.37 6.15 -1.65
N THR A 301 6.74 4.89 -1.42
CA THR A 301 7.40 4.46 -0.17
C THR A 301 8.82 4.99 -0.07
N TYR A 302 9.39 4.87 1.13
CA TYR A 302 10.79 5.15 1.40
C TYR A 302 11.47 3.87 1.87
N ASN A 303 12.51 3.43 1.15
CA ASN A 303 13.39 2.34 1.58
C ASN A 303 14.61 2.95 2.30
N PRO A 304 14.75 2.76 3.62
CA PRO A 304 15.88 3.27 4.38
C PRO A 304 17.24 2.83 3.88
N ALA A 305 17.35 1.62 3.32
CA ALA A 305 18.61 1.05 2.87
C ALA A 305 19.12 1.70 1.57
N THR A 306 18.22 2.22 0.73
CA THR A 306 18.59 2.76 -0.59
C THR A 306 18.30 4.25 -0.75
N GLY A 307 17.47 4.82 0.14
CA GLY A 307 16.96 6.19 0.02
C GLY A 307 15.95 6.40 -1.11
N LYS A 308 15.57 5.33 -1.84
CA LYS A 308 14.62 5.33 -2.95
C LYS A 308 13.34 4.57 -2.56
N PRO A 309 12.26 4.65 -3.35
CA PRO A 309 11.12 3.76 -3.16
C PRO A 309 11.48 2.28 -3.29
N TYR A 310 10.70 1.39 -2.66
CA TYR A 310 10.87 -0.06 -2.81
C TYR A 310 10.64 -0.55 -4.25
N PHE A 311 9.77 0.14 -4.97
CA PHE A 311 9.47 -0.11 -6.38
C PHE A 311 9.48 1.21 -7.13
N SER A 312 10.02 1.23 -8.33
CA SER A 312 9.93 2.42 -9.20
C SER A 312 8.51 2.62 -9.73
N ASN A 313 8.22 3.83 -10.20
CA ASN A 313 6.96 4.10 -10.91
C ASN A 313 6.80 3.18 -12.14
N GLN A 314 7.88 2.93 -12.87
CA GLN A 314 7.85 2.06 -14.05
C GLN A 314 7.45 0.64 -13.67
N GLU A 315 8.12 0.04 -12.67
CA GLU A 315 7.82 -1.32 -12.21
C GLU A 315 6.36 -1.50 -11.80
N VAL A 316 5.83 -0.59 -10.98
CA VAL A 316 4.43 -0.73 -10.51
C VAL A 316 3.42 -0.46 -11.62
N THR A 317 3.75 0.44 -12.56
CA THR A 317 2.91 0.69 -13.75
C THR A 317 2.88 -0.53 -14.65
N ASP A 318 4.02 -1.19 -14.84
CA ASP A 318 4.13 -2.42 -15.63
C ASP A 318 3.34 -3.55 -14.98
N TYR A 319 3.43 -3.72 -13.66
CA TYR A 319 2.61 -4.69 -12.93
C TYR A 319 1.12 -4.44 -13.13
N VAL A 320 0.63 -3.22 -12.88
CA VAL A 320 -0.79 -2.88 -13.05
C VAL A 320 -1.24 -3.12 -14.50
N ASN A 321 -0.44 -2.71 -15.48
CA ASN A 321 -0.78 -2.86 -16.90
C ASN A 321 -0.66 -4.30 -17.41
N SER A 322 0.08 -5.18 -16.72
CA SER A 322 0.25 -6.57 -17.15
C SER A 322 -0.98 -7.45 -16.89
N ILE A 323 -1.87 -7.03 -15.99
CA ILE A 323 -3.03 -7.81 -15.55
C ILE A 323 -4.23 -7.62 -16.47
N ASP A 324 -4.86 -8.75 -16.80
CA ASP A 324 -6.14 -8.81 -17.51
C ASP A 324 -7.06 -9.82 -16.82
N PHE A 325 -8.09 -9.34 -16.13
CA PHE A 325 -9.01 -10.18 -15.36
C PHE A 325 -9.99 -10.97 -16.24
N TRP A 326 -10.07 -10.70 -17.54
CA TRP A 326 -10.78 -11.57 -18.47
C TRP A 326 -10.00 -12.86 -18.74
N LYS A 327 -8.68 -12.84 -18.54
CA LYS A 327 -7.77 -13.99 -18.71
C LYS A 327 -7.41 -14.58 -17.35
N ALA A 328 -8.36 -15.31 -16.73
CA ALA A 328 -8.24 -15.77 -15.35
C ALA A 328 -6.93 -16.55 -15.05
N ASP A 329 -6.54 -17.49 -15.91
CA ASP A 329 -5.33 -18.28 -15.71
C ASP A 329 -4.05 -17.43 -15.83
N GLU A 330 -3.98 -16.53 -16.82
CA GLU A 330 -2.86 -15.61 -16.97
C GLU A 330 -2.77 -14.59 -15.82
N ALA A 331 -3.93 -14.08 -15.39
CA ALA A 331 -4.01 -13.19 -14.23
C ALA A 331 -3.50 -13.92 -12.98
N LYS A 332 -3.86 -15.19 -12.80
CA LYS A 332 -3.42 -15.98 -11.66
C LYS A 332 -1.92 -16.14 -11.58
N GLU A 333 -1.29 -16.48 -12.70
CA GLU A 333 0.16 -16.58 -12.79
C GLU A 333 0.83 -15.25 -12.45
N LYS A 334 0.44 -14.16 -13.15
CA LYS A 334 1.05 -12.83 -12.97
C LYS A 334 0.85 -12.27 -11.56
N LEU A 335 -0.34 -12.41 -10.98
CA LEU A 335 -0.61 -11.96 -9.62
C LEU A 335 0.21 -12.74 -8.60
N SER A 336 0.43 -14.04 -8.82
CA SER A 336 1.30 -14.86 -7.96
C SER A 336 2.76 -14.43 -8.07
N GLU A 337 3.25 -14.12 -9.27
CA GLU A 337 4.60 -13.56 -9.47
C GLU A 337 4.77 -12.22 -8.76
N ILE A 338 3.80 -11.31 -8.93
CA ILE A 338 3.80 -10.02 -8.24
C ILE A 338 3.81 -10.24 -6.72
N ALA A 339 2.92 -11.09 -6.20
CA ALA A 339 2.84 -11.39 -4.76
C ALA A 339 4.16 -11.93 -4.19
N ASN A 340 4.83 -12.83 -4.92
CA ASN A 340 6.14 -13.36 -4.54
C ASN A 340 7.21 -12.26 -4.53
N GLU A 341 7.23 -11.37 -5.52
CA GLU A 341 8.18 -10.26 -5.57
C GLU A 341 7.94 -9.25 -4.45
N LEU A 342 6.67 -8.94 -4.12
CA LEU A 342 6.31 -8.10 -2.99
C LEU A 342 6.84 -8.69 -1.68
N ALA A 343 6.55 -9.97 -1.41
CA ALA A 343 6.99 -10.68 -0.22
C ALA A 343 8.52 -10.70 -0.08
N LYS A 344 9.21 -11.04 -1.18
CA LYS A 344 10.68 -11.08 -1.23
C LYS A 344 11.30 -9.71 -0.97
N ARG A 345 10.83 -8.66 -1.66
CA ARG A 345 11.45 -7.33 -1.61
C ARG A 345 11.19 -6.62 -0.28
N LEU A 346 10.00 -6.81 0.30
CA LEU A 346 9.63 -6.24 1.61
C LEU A 346 9.90 -7.18 2.79
N LYS A 347 10.49 -8.34 2.53
CA LYS A 347 11.02 -9.27 3.53
C LYS A 347 9.96 -9.73 4.54
N PHE A 348 8.85 -10.23 4.02
CA PHE A 348 7.82 -10.91 4.81
C PHE A 348 7.47 -12.27 4.17
N ASN A 349 6.91 -13.21 4.95
CA ASN A 349 6.44 -14.46 4.37
C ASN A 349 5.09 -14.21 3.67
N ARG A 350 4.92 -14.65 2.43
CA ARG A 350 3.64 -14.51 1.70
C ARG A 350 2.44 -15.03 2.51
N LYS A 351 2.62 -16.10 3.30
CA LYS A 351 1.60 -16.68 4.20
C LYS A 351 1.20 -15.75 5.36
N ASP A 352 1.99 -14.70 5.62
CA ASP A 352 1.67 -13.65 6.58
C ASP A 352 0.77 -12.55 5.98
N ALA A 353 0.47 -12.55 4.67
CA ALA A 353 -0.60 -11.73 4.10
C ALA A 353 -1.97 -12.27 4.54
#